data_AF-A0A955Z1P1-F1
#
_entry.id   AF-A0A955Z1P1-F1
#
_cell.length_a   1.000
_cell.length_b   1.000
_cell.length_c   1.000
_cell.angle_alpha   90.00
_cell.angle_beta   90.00
_cell.angle_gamma   90.00
#
_symmetry.space_group_name_H-M   'P 1'
#
loop_
_entity.id
_entity.type
_entity.pdbx_description
1 polymer ?
#
loop_
_entity_poly.entity_id
_entity_poly.type
_entity_poly.pdbx_seq_one_letter_code
_entity_poly.pdbx_strand_id
1 'polypeptide(L)'
;MRSALLPLGLLGAVLLGAAFTPACATTQDDDVGEDVGEEAYTTQGKCDGLPRLKNLQTPPGVCVGIVTTGITFARGIAELPSGDFVLAAMGGWALDKGSVWILRRLPDGTYSRTRVAKLIDKPSGVAVGPDGLPYIGTPNGIFRFDPYEQTADPLPRRGAFRDTDYKQPRLKLVIRDLPGTGRHPLSRFVFDKRSPWTVYANVGSASDNCEQGASAQPPSGFPSPCPEAEGDNARGVIRKYDLSNPDHVANGFTVVARGLRNSMALAVHPTSGALLQSENSRDSINKRDASLTDHEGDLPHEEINVIVPGAHYGWPYCYDNGAVAPEYRGRVDCSRYTNPALLLPGHAAPLGMAFYTGQLFPTPYQGNLLVGYHGYRSHGHRLTLVPVDANGIPGAGEPLDIIRGWEKSADGNDPQGAPVDVMVAKDGSIYLTEDKNGTVLRVFFDRTQGDGAPMRPVAPTQPVVSADEQARCRDLARRTDPFSAVQRDVIDTACVSCHGVGPGYAGGLRLDKCDAVGNAKRLRAARTGGREAYVTPQNLNSELVLRLKGQGYPQMPAGGVSPEQLEEVEAWIRAGAPIPQ
;
A
#
# COMPACT_ATOMS: atom_id res chain seq x y z
N MET A 1 5.55 -62.25 44.05
CA MET A 1 6.29 -62.96 42.97
C MET A 1 6.33 -61.99 41.78
N ARG A 2 7.47 -61.49 41.31
CA ARG A 2 8.62 -62.11 40.59
C ARG A 2 8.32 -62.41 39.11
N SER A 3 9.24 -61.96 38.24
CA SER A 3 9.38 -62.19 36.78
C SER A 3 8.29 -61.54 35.90
N ALA A 4 8.51 -60.64 34.92
CA ALA A 4 9.65 -60.19 34.09
C ALA A 4 9.92 -60.97 32.79
N LEU A 5 9.98 -60.25 31.64
CA LEU A 5 10.95 -60.42 30.52
C LEU A 5 10.78 -59.33 29.42
N LEU A 6 11.92 -58.97 28.80
CA LEU A 6 12.14 -58.21 27.53
C LEU A 6 12.66 -59.23 26.47
N PRO A 7 13.07 -58.90 25.20
CA PRO A 7 13.35 -57.63 24.52
C PRO A 7 12.55 -57.52 23.17
N LEU A 8 12.93 -56.90 22.01
CA LEU A 8 14.12 -56.18 21.52
C LEU A 8 13.76 -55.29 20.29
N GLY A 9 14.37 -54.10 20.15
CA GLY A 9 14.50 -53.37 18.87
C GLY A 9 13.76 -52.01 18.81
N LEU A 10 14.24 -50.99 18.08
CA LEU A 10 15.49 -50.85 17.30
C LEU A 10 16.00 -49.37 17.33
N LEU A 11 17.07 -49.05 16.59
CA LEU A 11 17.83 -47.79 16.60
C LEU A 11 16.97 -46.51 16.41
N GLY A 12 17.35 -45.42 17.09
CA GLY A 12 16.92 -44.04 16.81
C GLY A 12 17.88 -43.03 17.44
N ALA A 13 18.49 -42.15 16.64
CA ALA A 13 19.62 -41.31 17.07
C ALA A 13 19.22 -40.02 17.82
N VAL A 14 20.17 -39.48 18.59
CA VAL A 14 20.11 -38.16 19.23
C VAL A 14 20.04 -37.05 18.16
N LEU A 15 19.18 -36.06 18.37
CA LEU A 15 19.30 -34.74 17.75
C LEU A 15 19.22 -33.65 18.83
N LEU A 16 20.26 -32.81 18.88
CA LEU A 16 20.21 -31.53 19.59
C LEU A 16 19.37 -30.54 18.76
N GLY A 17 18.59 -29.69 19.43
CA GLY A 17 17.87 -28.61 18.77
C GLY A 17 18.70 -27.32 18.69
N ALA A 18 18.54 -26.59 17.59
CA ALA A 18 18.73 -25.14 17.53
C ALA A 18 17.94 -24.54 16.35
N ALA A 19 17.53 -23.28 16.52
CA ALA A 19 16.71 -22.43 15.67
C ALA A 19 16.78 -22.61 14.13
N PHE A 20 15.62 -22.44 13.49
CA PHE A 20 15.50 -21.90 12.13
C PHE A 20 14.63 -20.63 12.19
N THR A 21 15.21 -19.47 11.89
CA THR A 21 14.49 -18.20 11.78
C THR A 21 14.09 -17.92 10.31
N PRO A 22 12.91 -17.35 10.01
CA PRO A 22 12.45 -17.25 8.61
C PRO A 22 12.42 -15.82 8.04
N ALA A 23 12.36 -15.72 6.71
CA ALA A 23 12.09 -14.49 5.96
C ALA A 23 10.94 -14.72 4.96
N CYS A 24 10.15 -13.68 4.67
CA CYS A 24 8.94 -13.72 3.82
C CYS A 24 7.89 -14.75 4.30
N ALA A 25 7.05 -14.29 5.22
CA ALA A 25 6.19 -15.09 6.11
C ALA A 25 7.01 -15.98 7.06
N THR A 26 7.11 -15.52 8.32
CA THR A 26 7.55 -16.36 9.43
C THR A 26 6.45 -17.36 9.77
N THR A 27 6.80 -18.63 9.87
CA THR A 27 5.91 -19.69 10.38
C THR A 27 6.20 -19.94 11.85
N GLN A 28 5.42 -19.31 12.72
CA GLN A 28 5.26 -19.76 14.10
C GLN A 28 3.92 -19.29 14.68
N ASP A 29 3.01 -20.24 14.81
CA ASP A 29 2.30 -20.44 16.07
C ASP A 29 3.27 -21.31 16.92
N ASP A 30 3.44 -21.17 18.24
CA ASP A 30 2.67 -20.45 19.26
C ASP A 30 3.52 -19.45 20.10
N ASP A 31 2.88 -18.80 21.09
CA ASP A 31 3.37 -17.71 21.96
C ASP A 31 4.82 -17.80 22.50
N VAL A 32 5.76 -17.01 21.93
CA VAL A 32 6.56 -15.95 22.59
C VAL A 32 6.99 -14.95 21.47
N GLY A 33 7.14 -13.66 21.78
CA GLY A 33 7.60 -12.67 20.79
C GLY A 33 9.13 -12.59 20.66
N GLU A 34 9.64 -12.74 19.43
CA GLU A 34 11.00 -12.36 19.01
C GLU A 34 10.95 -11.55 17.70
N ASP A 35 11.99 -10.77 17.43
CA ASP A 35 11.98 -9.72 16.43
C ASP A 35 12.02 -10.23 14.98
N VAL A 36 11.11 -9.72 14.14
CA VAL A 36 11.46 -9.46 12.73
C VAL A 36 12.53 -8.38 12.72
N GLY A 37 13.58 -8.58 11.92
CA GLY A 37 14.66 -7.60 11.79
C GLY A 37 14.19 -6.30 11.14
N GLU A 38 13.67 -5.37 11.94
CA GLU A 38 13.38 -3.99 11.54
C GLU A 38 14.70 -3.32 11.12
N GLU A 39 14.76 -2.73 9.92
CA GLU A 39 15.73 -1.66 9.64
C GLU A 39 15.27 -0.44 10.47
N ALA A 40 15.59 -0.45 11.77
CA ALA A 40 15.02 0.50 12.72
C ALA A 40 15.55 1.91 12.46
N TYR A 41 14.63 2.86 12.24
CA TYR A 41 14.95 4.28 12.01
C TYR A 41 15.93 4.83 13.05
N THR A 42 16.96 5.54 12.58
CA THR A 42 17.85 6.30 13.45
C THR A 42 17.08 7.47 14.08
N THR A 43 17.18 7.58 15.40
CA THR A 43 16.49 8.62 16.16
C THR A 43 17.48 9.53 16.88
N GLN A 44 17.14 10.82 16.98
CA GLN A 44 17.99 11.81 17.64
C GLN A 44 17.12 12.86 18.36
N GLY A 45 17.19 12.87 19.69
CA GLY A 45 16.39 13.76 20.52
C GLY A 45 14.92 13.34 20.59
N LYS A 46 14.04 14.33 20.82
CA LYS A 46 12.61 14.12 21.09
C LYS A 46 11.73 14.99 20.19
N CYS A 47 10.51 14.51 19.96
CA CYS A 47 9.42 15.21 19.29
C CYS A 47 8.16 14.95 20.11
N ASP A 48 7.66 15.94 20.86
CA ASP A 48 6.50 15.81 21.77
C ASP A 48 6.56 14.53 22.66
N GLY A 49 7.68 14.38 23.36
CA GLY A 49 7.98 13.23 24.23
C GLY A 49 8.45 11.95 23.50
N LEU A 50 8.11 11.78 22.22
CA LEU A 50 8.43 10.59 21.42
C LEU A 50 9.87 10.62 20.86
N PRO A 51 10.50 9.47 20.56
CA PRO A 51 11.78 9.42 19.83
C PRO A 51 11.65 10.13 18.47
N ARG A 52 12.48 11.14 18.21
CA ARG A 52 12.44 11.92 16.97
C ARG A 52 13.20 11.23 15.84
N LEU A 53 12.58 11.08 14.67
CA LEU A 53 13.26 10.64 13.44
C LEU A 53 14.35 11.65 13.05
N LYS A 54 15.56 11.14 12.80
CA LYS A 54 16.75 11.97 12.62
C LYS A 54 16.86 12.57 11.21
N ASN A 55 16.80 11.72 10.18
CA ASN A 55 17.25 12.05 8.83
C ASN A 55 16.12 12.57 7.89
N LEU A 56 15.12 13.29 8.43
CA LEU A 56 14.04 13.87 7.64
C LEU A 56 14.19 15.39 7.43
N GLN A 57 13.91 15.87 6.22
CA GLN A 57 13.70 17.29 5.95
C GLN A 57 12.26 17.66 6.31
N THR A 58 12.12 18.69 7.15
CA THR A 58 10.85 19.20 7.69
C THR A 58 10.91 20.73 7.84
N PRO A 59 9.77 21.45 7.83
CA PRO A 59 9.72 22.88 8.12
C PRO A 59 10.37 23.27 9.46
N PRO A 60 10.84 24.52 9.62
CA PRO A 60 11.39 25.01 10.89
C PRO A 60 10.40 24.79 12.05
N GLY A 61 10.86 24.12 13.11
CA GLY A 61 10.04 23.79 14.28
C GLY A 61 9.09 22.60 14.11
N VAL A 62 8.96 22.02 12.92
CA VAL A 62 8.26 20.75 12.72
C VAL A 62 9.20 19.58 13.07
N CYS A 63 8.63 18.51 13.61
CA CYS A 63 9.33 17.26 13.88
C CYS A 63 8.41 16.05 13.67
N VAL A 64 9.02 14.87 13.52
CA VAL A 64 8.30 13.59 13.43
C VAL A 64 8.77 12.69 14.56
N GLY A 65 7.83 12.19 15.37
CA GLY A 65 8.08 11.27 16.48
C GLY A 65 7.50 9.89 16.24
N ILE A 66 8.22 8.84 16.63
CA ILE A 66 7.74 7.45 16.54
C ILE A 66 6.70 7.18 17.64
N VAL A 67 5.48 6.83 17.26
CA VAL A 67 4.38 6.42 18.16
C VAL A 67 4.52 4.93 18.51
N THR A 68 4.76 4.08 17.51
CA THR A 68 5.09 2.66 17.68
C THR A 68 5.72 2.08 16.39
N THR A 69 6.50 0.99 16.52
CA THR A 69 6.97 0.14 15.40
C THR A 69 6.29 -1.24 15.47
N GLY A 70 6.68 -2.23 14.67
CA GLY A 70 6.18 -3.61 14.77
C GLY A 70 4.71 -3.81 14.40
N ILE A 71 4.07 -2.86 13.73
CA ILE A 71 2.69 -2.99 13.22
C ILE A 71 2.73 -3.42 11.75
N THR A 72 2.89 -4.72 11.52
CA THR A 72 3.07 -5.33 10.19
C THR A 72 1.97 -4.90 9.20
N PHE A 73 2.38 -4.18 8.16
CA PHE A 73 1.50 -3.45 7.23
C PHE A 73 0.46 -2.55 7.92
N ALA A 74 0.89 -1.50 8.62
CA ALA A 74 0.01 -0.48 9.18
C ALA A 74 -0.78 0.26 8.09
N ARG A 75 -2.12 0.17 8.09
CA ARG A 75 -3.00 0.82 7.10
C ARG A 75 -3.78 1.97 7.73
N GLY A 76 -5.12 1.95 7.74
CA GLY A 76 -5.90 3.11 8.20
C GLY A 76 -5.82 3.36 9.70
N ILE A 77 -5.91 4.62 10.11
CA ILE A 77 -5.94 5.05 11.52
C ILE A 77 -7.04 6.10 11.76
N ALA A 78 -7.72 6.03 12.91
CA ALA A 78 -8.69 7.04 13.32
C ALA A 78 -8.70 7.26 14.84
N GLU A 79 -8.91 8.50 15.29
CA GLU A 79 -9.07 8.83 16.71
C GLU A 79 -10.52 8.63 17.17
N LEU A 80 -10.72 7.78 18.17
CA LEU A 80 -12.01 7.50 18.80
C LEU A 80 -12.46 8.69 19.68
N PRO A 81 -13.75 8.81 20.05
CA PRO A 81 -14.22 9.85 20.96
C PRO A 81 -13.45 9.89 22.29
N SER A 82 -13.02 8.73 22.79
CA SER A 82 -12.20 8.52 24.00
C SER A 82 -10.80 9.13 23.95
N GLY A 83 -10.27 9.47 22.78
CA GLY A 83 -8.86 9.88 22.59
C GLY A 83 -7.88 8.72 22.40
N ASP A 84 -8.37 7.48 22.39
CA ASP A 84 -7.64 6.32 21.86
C ASP A 84 -7.64 6.35 20.33
N PHE A 85 -6.64 5.76 19.69
CA PHE A 85 -6.56 5.60 18.24
C PHE A 85 -6.83 4.14 17.85
N VAL A 86 -7.75 3.91 16.91
CA VAL A 86 -7.95 2.62 16.26
C VAL A 86 -7.08 2.52 15.02
N LEU A 87 -6.43 1.37 14.83
CA LEU A 87 -5.46 1.12 13.77
C LEU A 87 -5.71 -0.23 13.10
N ALA A 88 -5.87 -0.24 11.79
CA ALA A 88 -5.86 -1.45 10.98
C ALA A 88 -4.41 -1.85 10.65
N ALA A 89 -4.07 -3.11 10.90
CA ALA A 89 -2.81 -3.71 10.46
C ALA A 89 -3.13 -4.85 9.50
N MET A 90 -2.75 -4.72 8.23
CA MET A 90 -3.11 -5.68 7.18
C MET A 90 -2.45 -7.04 7.43
N GLY A 91 -1.30 -7.09 8.11
CA GLY A 91 -0.52 -8.29 8.43
C GLY A 91 0.15 -8.97 7.22
N GLY A 92 -0.43 -8.82 6.03
CA GLY A 92 0.11 -9.25 4.76
C GLY A 92 -0.98 -9.45 3.72
N TRP A 93 -0.58 -9.90 2.53
CA TRP A 93 -1.50 -10.16 1.42
C TRP A 93 -2.19 -11.53 1.48
N ALA A 94 -1.76 -12.45 2.34
CA ALA A 94 -2.48 -13.71 2.56
C ALA A 94 -3.83 -13.48 3.27
N LEU A 95 -4.78 -14.39 3.06
CA LEU A 95 -6.08 -14.37 3.76
C LEU A 95 -5.90 -14.39 5.28
N ASP A 96 -6.78 -13.68 5.98
CA ASP A 96 -6.93 -13.70 7.45
C ASP A 96 -5.60 -13.47 8.22
N LYS A 97 -4.70 -12.63 7.69
CA LYS A 97 -3.47 -12.21 8.40
C LYS A 97 -3.60 -10.88 9.15
N GLY A 98 -4.67 -10.14 8.93
CA GLY A 98 -4.89 -8.84 9.53
C GLY A 98 -5.25 -8.86 10.99
N SER A 99 -5.04 -7.71 11.63
CA SER A 99 -5.36 -7.44 13.02
C SER A 99 -5.79 -6.00 13.23
N VAL A 100 -6.44 -5.74 14.36
CA VAL A 100 -6.91 -4.42 14.76
C VAL A 100 -6.29 -4.08 16.11
N TRP A 101 -5.75 -2.85 16.21
CA TRP A 101 -5.03 -2.37 17.36
C TRP A 101 -5.68 -1.10 17.92
N ILE A 102 -5.60 -0.96 19.24
CA ILE A 102 -5.86 0.28 19.95
C ILE A 102 -4.51 0.82 20.45
N LEU A 103 -4.23 2.09 20.15
CA LEU A 103 -3.11 2.85 20.70
C LEU A 103 -3.66 3.92 21.65
N ARG A 104 -3.20 3.93 22.90
CA ARG A 104 -3.61 4.92 23.92
C ARG A 104 -2.42 5.78 24.31
N ARG A 105 -2.53 7.11 24.21
CA ARG A 105 -1.50 8.02 24.74
C ARG A 105 -1.49 7.97 26.26
N LEU A 106 -0.32 7.85 26.85
CA LEU A 106 -0.09 7.83 28.30
C LEU A 106 0.29 9.24 28.80
N PRO A 107 0.18 9.52 30.13
CA PRO A 107 0.46 10.85 30.68
C PRO A 107 1.90 11.36 30.50
N ASP A 108 2.86 10.47 30.22
CA ASP A 108 4.25 10.80 29.89
C ASP A 108 4.47 11.13 28.40
N GLY A 109 3.40 11.09 27.60
CA GLY A 109 3.40 11.33 26.17
C GLY A 109 3.64 10.08 25.30
N THR A 110 4.00 8.94 25.89
CA THR A 110 4.22 7.66 25.20
C THR A 110 2.90 6.95 24.88
N TYR A 111 2.96 5.73 24.33
CA TYR A 111 1.77 4.98 23.91
C TYR A 111 1.79 3.53 24.40
N SER A 112 0.68 3.08 24.98
CA SER A 112 0.39 1.65 25.11
C SER A 112 -0.34 1.14 23.88
N ARG A 113 -0.02 -0.07 23.44
CA ARG A 113 -0.65 -0.76 22.28
C ARG A 113 -1.36 -2.02 22.72
N THR A 114 -2.53 -2.31 22.14
CA THR A 114 -3.31 -3.52 22.44
C THR A 114 -3.98 -4.06 21.19
N ARG A 115 -3.73 -5.32 20.84
CA ARG A 115 -4.40 -6.00 19.72
C ARG A 115 -5.78 -6.48 20.16
N VAL A 116 -6.83 -5.83 19.67
CA VAL A 116 -8.23 -6.12 20.03
C VAL A 116 -8.90 -7.13 19.10
N ALA A 117 -8.40 -7.30 17.87
CA ALA A 117 -8.86 -8.36 16.97
C ALA A 117 -7.70 -8.94 16.13
N LYS A 118 -7.85 -10.19 15.68
CA LYS A 118 -6.93 -10.90 14.77
C LYS A 118 -7.70 -11.76 13.77
N LEU A 119 -7.00 -12.30 12.77
CA LEU A 119 -7.57 -13.12 11.70
C LEU A 119 -8.62 -12.37 10.85
N ILE A 120 -8.31 -11.12 10.52
CA ILE A 120 -9.16 -10.26 9.67
C ILE A 120 -8.59 -10.25 8.25
N ASP A 121 -9.40 -10.42 7.20
CA ASP A 121 -8.88 -10.33 5.84
C ASP A 121 -8.54 -8.89 5.46
N LYS A 122 -7.24 -8.63 5.21
CA LYS A 122 -6.67 -7.35 4.71
C LYS A 122 -7.39 -6.07 5.18
N PRO A 123 -7.54 -5.83 6.51
CA PRO A 123 -8.13 -4.61 7.03
C PRO A 123 -7.31 -3.40 6.55
N SER A 124 -8.00 -2.40 5.99
CA SER A 124 -7.37 -1.36 5.16
C SER A 124 -7.88 0.04 5.52
N GLY A 125 -9.05 0.46 5.02
CA GLY A 125 -9.68 1.72 5.43
C GLY A 125 -10.17 1.67 6.88
N VAL A 126 -10.02 2.77 7.62
CA VAL A 126 -10.56 2.94 8.98
C VAL A 126 -11.20 4.32 9.09
N ALA A 127 -12.36 4.40 9.73
CA ALA A 127 -13.02 5.66 10.06
C ALA A 127 -13.87 5.51 11.32
N VAL A 128 -14.22 6.62 11.96
CA VAL A 128 -15.19 6.66 13.07
C VAL A 128 -16.53 7.17 12.53
N GLY A 129 -17.62 6.46 12.85
CA GLY A 129 -18.97 6.81 12.43
C GLY A 129 -19.65 7.86 13.31
N PRO A 130 -20.88 8.29 12.96
CA PRO A 130 -21.64 9.30 13.71
C PRO A 130 -22.06 8.83 15.12
N ASP A 131 -22.02 7.52 15.35
CA ASP A 131 -22.21 6.84 16.63
C ASP A 131 -20.95 6.81 17.51
N GLY A 132 -19.81 7.30 17.02
CA GLY A 132 -18.53 7.27 17.73
C GLY A 132 -17.82 5.92 17.71
N LEU A 133 -18.34 4.91 16.99
CA LEU A 133 -17.68 3.60 16.88
C LEU A 133 -16.75 3.53 15.66
N PRO A 134 -15.71 2.68 15.70
CA PRO A 134 -14.86 2.40 14.56
C PRO A 134 -15.55 1.52 13.51
N TYR A 135 -15.24 1.84 12.26
CA TYR A 135 -15.59 1.10 11.06
C TYR A 135 -14.29 0.72 10.34
N ILE A 136 -14.19 -0.51 9.82
CA ILE A 136 -13.00 -1.04 9.13
C ILE A 136 -13.40 -1.67 7.80
N GLY A 137 -12.69 -1.30 6.74
CA GLY A 137 -12.87 -1.82 5.38
C GLY A 137 -11.93 -2.99 5.09
N THR A 138 -12.51 -4.07 4.59
CA THR A 138 -11.82 -5.28 4.13
C THR A 138 -12.19 -5.53 2.67
N PRO A 139 -11.53 -6.47 1.97
CA PRO A 139 -12.15 -7.16 0.84
C PRO A 139 -13.55 -7.66 1.23
N ASN A 140 -14.52 -7.62 0.32
CA ASN A 140 -15.89 -8.11 0.51
C ASN A 140 -16.81 -7.32 1.46
N GLY A 141 -16.33 -6.33 2.24
CA GLY A 141 -17.22 -5.52 3.07
C GLY A 141 -16.58 -4.44 3.95
N ILE A 142 -17.43 -3.72 4.69
CA ILE A 142 -17.04 -2.83 5.79
C ILE A 142 -17.78 -3.29 7.05
N PHE A 143 -17.06 -3.30 8.17
CA PHE A 143 -17.52 -3.80 9.46
C PHE A 143 -17.44 -2.73 10.55
N ARG A 144 -18.46 -2.68 11.41
CA ARG A 144 -18.59 -1.83 12.60
C ARG A 144 -18.39 -2.68 13.86
N PHE A 145 -17.78 -2.15 14.92
CA PHE A 145 -17.60 -2.87 16.18
C PHE A 145 -17.37 -1.91 17.36
N ASP A 146 -17.57 -2.38 18.59
CA ASP A 146 -17.07 -1.68 19.79
C ASP A 146 -15.68 -2.23 20.13
N PRO A 147 -14.60 -1.43 20.08
CA PRO A 147 -13.23 -1.91 20.30
C PRO A 147 -12.97 -2.36 21.74
N TYR A 148 -13.88 -2.09 22.67
CA TYR A 148 -13.80 -2.49 24.07
C TYR A 148 -14.71 -3.69 24.40
N GLU A 149 -15.45 -4.24 23.43
CA GLU A 149 -16.32 -5.41 23.64
C GLU A 149 -15.53 -6.70 23.96
N GLN A 150 -15.69 -7.22 25.18
CA GLN A 150 -14.98 -8.38 25.73
C GLN A 150 -15.65 -9.73 25.41
N THR A 151 -16.27 -9.88 24.23
CA THR A 151 -17.02 -11.10 23.87
C THR A 151 -16.16 -12.23 23.30
N ALA A 152 -16.60 -13.47 23.54
CA ALA A 152 -16.10 -14.65 22.83
C ALA A 152 -16.93 -14.86 21.56
N ASP A 153 -16.69 -14.05 20.52
CA ASP A 153 -17.44 -14.12 19.26
C ASP A 153 -16.58 -14.77 18.13
N PRO A 154 -16.78 -16.06 17.83
CA PRO A 154 -16.04 -16.75 16.78
C PRO A 154 -16.60 -16.36 15.40
N LEU A 155 -15.92 -15.43 14.73
CA LEU A 155 -16.22 -14.96 13.36
C LEU A 155 -16.64 -16.13 12.43
N PRO A 156 -17.63 -15.94 11.53
CA PRO A 156 -18.09 -16.98 10.61
C PRO A 156 -17.00 -17.34 9.58
N ARG A 157 -16.31 -18.48 9.80
CA ARG A 157 -15.08 -18.82 9.08
C ARG A 157 -15.28 -19.60 7.78
N ARG A 158 -14.35 -19.42 6.85
CA ARG A 158 -14.01 -20.40 5.78
C ARG A 158 -12.64 -21.05 6.05
N GLY A 159 -12.48 -21.71 7.21
CA GLY A 159 -11.21 -22.34 7.58
C GLY A 159 -11.30 -23.20 8.85
N ALA A 160 -10.48 -24.25 8.95
CA ALA A 160 -10.62 -25.32 9.93
C ALA A 160 -9.98 -25.05 11.31
N PHE A 161 -9.13 -24.04 11.45
CA PHE A 161 -8.21 -23.92 12.59
C PHE A 161 -8.81 -23.19 13.81
N ARG A 162 -9.58 -23.90 14.63
CA ARG A 162 -10.30 -23.35 15.79
C ARG A 162 -9.40 -23.07 17.01
N ASP A 163 -8.71 -21.93 17.00
CA ASP A 163 -8.56 -21.14 18.23
C ASP A 163 -9.97 -20.75 18.71
N THR A 164 -10.33 -21.18 19.93
CA THR A 164 -11.60 -20.92 20.62
C THR A 164 -11.47 -19.94 21.78
N ASP A 165 -10.25 -19.58 22.16
CA ASP A 165 -9.95 -19.02 23.48
C ASP A 165 -9.63 -17.51 23.36
N TYR A 166 -9.19 -17.06 22.18
CA TYR A 166 -9.05 -15.65 21.87
C TYR A 166 -10.40 -14.93 21.74
N LYS A 167 -10.72 -14.09 22.73
CA LYS A 167 -11.85 -13.15 22.71
C LYS A 167 -11.54 -11.92 21.86
N GLN A 168 -12.53 -11.41 21.16
CA GLN A 168 -12.46 -10.17 20.38
C GLN A 168 -13.85 -9.56 20.15
N PRO A 169 -13.93 -8.25 19.84
CA PRO A 169 -15.19 -7.59 19.48
C PRO A 169 -15.95 -8.24 18.34
N ARG A 170 -17.28 -8.13 18.36
CA ARG A 170 -18.13 -8.58 17.25
C ARG A 170 -18.04 -7.62 16.09
N LEU A 171 -17.37 -8.06 15.02
CA LEU A 171 -17.37 -7.35 13.74
C LEU A 171 -18.73 -7.48 13.06
N LYS A 172 -19.55 -6.44 13.18
CA LYS A 172 -20.88 -6.35 12.55
C LYS A 172 -20.72 -5.83 11.12
N LEU A 173 -21.02 -6.67 10.14
CA LEU A 173 -21.06 -6.28 8.72
C LEU A 173 -22.10 -5.17 8.52
N VAL A 174 -21.72 -4.05 7.88
CA VAL A 174 -22.61 -2.92 7.56
C VAL A 174 -22.65 -2.57 6.07
N ILE A 175 -21.59 -2.88 5.31
CA ILE A 175 -21.59 -2.85 3.85
C ILE A 175 -21.05 -4.19 3.36
N ARG A 176 -21.71 -4.78 2.35
CA ARG A 176 -21.34 -6.08 1.76
C ARG A 176 -20.99 -5.94 0.28
N ASP A 177 -20.52 -7.04 -0.30
CA ASP A 177 -20.34 -7.25 -1.74
C ASP A 177 -19.43 -6.20 -2.42
N LEU A 178 -18.43 -5.71 -1.67
CA LEU A 178 -17.31 -4.96 -2.20
C LEU A 178 -16.37 -5.91 -2.96
N PRO A 179 -15.92 -5.62 -4.20
CA PRO A 179 -15.15 -6.58 -5.00
C PRO A 179 -13.76 -6.94 -4.44
N GLY A 180 -13.68 -8.00 -3.62
CA GLY A 180 -12.47 -8.47 -2.95
C GLY A 180 -11.43 -9.22 -3.81
N THR A 181 -11.40 -8.98 -5.13
CA THR A 181 -10.55 -9.68 -6.11
C THR A 181 -9.91 -8.71 -7.11
N GLY A 182 -8.96 -9.19 -7.92
CA GLY A 182 -8.23 -8.36 -8.89
C GLY A 182 -7.11 -7.53 -8.24
N ARG A 183 -6.54 -6.57 -8.99
CA ARG A 183 -5.39 -5.77 -8.55
C ARG A 183 -5.65 -4.87 -7.35
N HIS A 184 -6.81 -4.23 -7.27
CA HIS A 184 -7.11 -3.22 -6.23
C HIS A 184 -8.29 -3.63 -5.32
N PRO A 185 -8.14 -4.66 -4.45
CA PRO A 185 -9.21 -5.19 -3.61
C PRO A 185 -9.33 -4.52 -2.22
N LEU A 186 -8.60 -3.42 -1.97
CA LEU A 186 -8.56 -2.75 -0.67
C LEU A 186 -9.65 -1.66 -0.58
N SER A 187 -10.36 -1.64 0.56
CA SER A 187 -11.56 -0.83 0.76
C SER A 187 -11.25 0.43 1.58
N ARG A 188 -10.85 1.53 0.91
CA ARG A 188 -10.95 2.88 1.51
C ARG A 188 -12.41 3.33 1.47
N PHE A 189 -12.85 4.01 2.52
CA PHE A 189 -14.13 4.69 2.58
C PHE A 189 -14.05 5.92 3.49
N VAL A 190 -15.00 6.85 3.34
CA VAL A 190 -15.16 8.05 4.18
C VAL A 190 -16.64 8.33 4.43
N PHE A 191 -16.96 8.82 5.62
CA PHE A 191 -18.28 9.40 5.93
C PHE A 191 -18.38 10.83 5.38
N ASP A 192 -19.53 11.19 4.79
CA ASP A 192 -19.84 12.58 4.44
C ASP A 192 -19.87 13.46 5.69
N LYS A 193 -19.43 14.71 5.57
CA LYS A 193 -19.44 15.68 6.68
C LYS A 193 -20.75 16.45 6.80
N ARG A 194 -21.58 16.49 5.74
CA ARG A 194 -22.89 17.15 5.76
C ARG A 194 -24.06 16.20 6.04
N SER A 195 -23.95 14.95 5.58
CA SER A 195 -24.93 13.88 5.82
C SER A 195 -24.23 12.70 6.51
N PRO A 196 -23.98 12.73 7.84
CA PRO A 196 -23.00 11.85 8.48
C PRO A 196 -23.22 10.33 8.30
N TRP A 197 -24.43 9.88 7.98
CA TRP A 197 -24.73 8.47 7.67
C TRP A 197 -24.51 8.05 6.21
N THR A 198 -24.19 8.99 5.31
CA THR A 198 -23.70 8.68 3.95
C THR A 198 -22.24 8.25 4.01
N VAL A 199 -21.93 7.09 3.41
CA VAL A 199 -20.56 6.62 3.19
C VAL A 199 -20.24 6.63 1.70
N TYR A 200 -19.05 7.12 1.34
CA TYR A 200 -18.44 6.96 0.02
C TYR A 200 -17.29 5.95 0.13
N ALA A 201 -17.27 4.92 -0.73
CA ALA A 201 -16.25 3.87 -0.72
C ALA A 201 -15.60 3.68 -2.10
N ASN A 202 -14.29 3.42 -2.10
CA ASN A 202 -13.52 3.00 -3.28
C ASN A 202 -13.98 1.62 -3.74
N VAL A 203 -14.08 1.43 -5.05
CA VAL A 203 -14.05 0.12 -5.69
C VAL A 203 -13.04 0.17 -6.83
N GLY A 204 -11.79 -0.19 -6.50
CA GLY A 204 -10.67 -0.17 -7.41
C GLY A 204 -10.75 -1.24 -8.51
N SER A 205 -10.01 -0.99 -9.59
CA SER A 205 -9.94 -1.84 -10.76
C SER A 205 -9.41 -3.25 -10.47
N ALA A 206 -9.87 -4.23 -11.24
CA ALA A 206 -9.31 -5.56 -11.32
C ALA A 206 -8.07 -5.59 -12.22
N SER A 207 -8.05 -4.75 -13.26
CA SER A 207 -6.99 -4.60 -14.27
C SER A 207 -6.21 -3.28 -14.10
N ASP A 208 -5.18 -3.06 -14.91
CA ASP A 208 -4.43 -1.80 -14.96
C ASP A 208 -5.05 -0.80 -15.94
N ASN A 209 -5.43 -1.26 -17.13
CA ASN A 209 -5.98 -0.46 -18.23
C ASN A 209 -7.12 -1.19 -18.97
N CYS A 210 -7.86 -2.06 -18.28
CA CYS A 210 -8.86 -2.96 -18.87
C CYS A 210 -8.27 -4.00 -19.85
N GLU A 211 -7.03 -4.44 -19.58
CA GLU A 211 -6.36 -5.49 -20.35
C GLU A 211 -7.05 -6.86 -20.22
N GLN A 212 -7.27 -7.54 -21.35
CA GLN A 212 -7.76 -8.91 -21.38
C GLN A 212 -6.64 -9.89 -21.75
N GLY A 213 -6.14 -10.61 -20.75
CA GLY A 213 -5.05 -11.59 -20.88
C GLY A 213 -3.65 -10.99 -20.75
N ALA A 214 -2.68 -11.81 -20.33
CA ALA A 214 -1.34 -11.34 -19.95
C ALA A 214 -0.56 -10.66 -21.09
N SER A 215 -0.82 -11.01 -22.35
CA SER A 215 -0.13 -10.49 -23.53
C SER A 215 -0.88 -9.36 -24.25
N ALA A 216 -2.01 -8.88 -23.71
CA ALA A 216 -3.00 -8.02 -24.37
C ALA A 216 -2.41 -7.00 -25.37
N GLN A 217 -2.71 -7.22 -26.67
CA GLN A 217 -2.30 -6.34 -27.77
C GLN A 217 -3.47 -5.44 -28.21
N PRO A 218 -3.25 -4.15 -28.51
CA PRO A 218 -4.28 -3.29 -29.10
C PRO A 218 -4.68 -3.76 -30.51
N PRO A 219 -5.96 -3.61 -30.92
CA PRO A 219 -7.09 -3.14 -30.14
C PRO A 219 -7.83 -4.27 -29.39
N SER A 220 -7.58 -5.55 -29.72
CA SER A 220 -8.40 -6.69 -29.28
C SER A 220 -8.26 -7.02 -27.79
N GLY A 221 -7.07 -6.83 -27.22
CA GLY A 221 -6.81 -6.99 -25.78
C GLY A 221 -7.33 -5.84 -24.91
N PHE A 222 -7.92 -4.79 -25.51
CA PHE A 222 -8.37 -3.57 -24.83
C PHE A 222 -9.76 -3.17 -25.34
N PRO A 223 -10.84 -3.78 -24.84
CA PRO A 223 -12.21 -3.51 -25.28
C PRO A 223 -12.62 -2.05 -25.02
N SER A 224 -13.35 -1.47 -25.98
CA SER A 224 -14.00 -0.17 -25.85
C SER A 224 -15.42 -0.29 -26.38
N PRO A 225 -16.47 -0.11 -25.55
CA PRO A 225 -16.43 0.16 -24.11
C PRO A 225 -15.73 -0.93 -23.29
N CYS A 226 -15.10 -0.53 -22.19
CA CYS A 226 -14.44 -1.44 -21.24
C CYS A 226 -15.50 -2.11 -20.35
N PRO A 227 -15.64 -3.45 -20.34
CA PRO A 227 -16.66 -4.14 -19.54
C PRO A 227 -16.39 -4.11 -18.03
N GLU A 228 -15.26 -3.55 -17.59
CA GLU A 228 -14.91 -3.39 -16.18
C GLU A 228 -15.30 -2.00 -15.63
N ALA A 229 -15.18 -0.93 -16.41
CA ALA A 229 -15.48 0.45 -16.01
C ALA A 229 -16.97 0.84 -16.20
N GLU A 230 -17.68 0.07 -17.03
CA GLU A 230 -19.03 0.39 -17.50
C GLU A 230 -20.11 -0.51 -16.88
N GLY A 231 -21.37 -0.07 -16.94
CA GLY A 231 -22.51 -0.81 -16.37
C GLY A 231 -22.60 -0.79 -14.84
N ASP A 232 -23.56 -1.50 -14.27
CA ASP A 232 -23.95 -1.34 -12.86
C ASP A 232 -22.94 -1.93 -11.85
N ASN A 233 -22.21 -2.97 -12.27
CA ASN A 233 -21.22 -3.67 -11.45
C ASN A 233 -19.78 -3.15 -11.63
N ALA A 234 -19.64 -1.95 -12.22
CA ALA A 234 -18.35 -1.36 -12.55
C ALA A 234 -17.37 -1.26 -11.37
N ARG A 235 -16.09 -1.25 -11.75
CA ARG A 235 -14.90 -0.93 -10.95
C ARG A 235 -14.18 0.29 -11.53
N GLY A 236 -13.20 0.80 -10.79
CA GLY A 236 -12.69 2.14 -11.02
C GLY A 236 -13.78 3.17 -10.71
N VAL A 237 -14.47 2.99 -9.58
CA VAL A 237 -15.66 3.78 -9.22
C VAL A 237 -15.67 4.16 -7.74
N ILE A 238 -16.41 5.23 -7.41
CA ILE A 238 -16.83 5.52 -6.04
C ILE A 238 -18.30 5.12 -5.88
N ARG A 239 -18.58 4.30 -4.86
CA ARG A 239 -19.95 3.89 -4.48
C ARG A 239 -20.41 4.65 -3.24
N LYS A 240 -21.64 5.18 -3.28
CA LYS A 240 -22.36 5.75 -2.13
C LYS A 240 -23.26 4.69 -1.49
N TYR A 241 -23.24 4.66 -0.16
CA TYR A 241 -24.08 3.86 0.71
C TYR A 241 -24.81 4.76 1.71
N ASP A 242 -25.98 4.33 2.17
CA ASP A 242 -26.66 4.89 3.35
C ASP A 242 -26.53 3.91 4.52
N LEU A 243 -26.05 4.40 5.66
CA LEU A 243 -25.94 3.69 6.94
C LEU A 243 -26.83 4.30 8.02
N SER A 244 -27.90 5.01 7.67
CA SER A 244 -28.85 5.63 8.60
C SER A 244 -29.45 4.65 9.63
N ASN A 245 -29.42 3.36 9.34
CA ASN A 245 -29.61 2.27 10.30
C ASN A 245 -28.35 1.36 10.31
N PRO A 246 -27.31 1.67 11.10
CA PRO A 246 -26.04 0.93 11.12
C PRO A 246 -26.16 -0.43 11.82
N ASP A 247 -27.33 -0.75 12.39
CA ASP A 247 -27.62 -2.08 12.92
C ASP A 247 -28.06 -3.09 11.85
N HIS A 248 -28.18 -2.65 10.60
CA HIS A 248 -28.46 -3.48 9.43
C HIS A 248 -27.38 -3.27 8.35
N VAL A 249 -27.30 -4.16 7.36
CA VAL A 249 -26.44 -3.96 6.20
C VAL A 249 -27.11 -3.02 5.20
N ALA A 250 -26.35 -2.08 4.64
CA ALA A 250 -26.80 -1.14 3.61
C ALA A 250 -27.55 -1.83 2.47
N ASN A 251 -28.72 -1.29 2.11
CA ASN A 251 -29.57 -1.85 1.05
C ASN A 251 -29.12 -1.37 -0.33
N GLY A 252 -28.06 -1.98 -0.86
CA GLY A 252 -27.48 -1.64 -2.16
C GLY A 252 -26.56 -0.41 -2.12
N PHE A 253 -26.30 0.17 -3.29
CA PHE A 253 -25.41 1.33 -3.47
C PHE A 253 -25.83 2.18 -4.67
N THR A 254 -25.27 3.39 -4.77
CA THR A 254 -25.29 4.22 -5.98
C THR A 254 -23.86 4.43 -6.47
N VAL A 255 -23.58 4.22 -7.76
CA VAL A 255 -22.29 4.65 -8.35
C VAL A 255 -22.33 6.17 -8.49
N VAL A 256 -21.43 6.87 -7.79
CA VAL A 256 -21.37 8.34 -7.79
C VAL A 256 -20.47 8.85 -8.92
N ALA A 257 -19.34 8.19 -9.17
CA ALA A 257 -18.40 8.54 -10.22
C ALA A 257 -17.71 7.29 -10.78
N ARG A 258 -17.26 7.39 -12.03
CA ARG A 258 -16.64 6.31 -12.83
C ARG A 258 -15.28 6.71 -13.40
N GLY A 259 -14.52 5.73 -13.87
CA GLY A 259 -13.22 5.96 -14.50
C GLY A 259 -12.16 6.50 -13.54
N LEU A 260 -12.15 5.98 -12.32
CA LEU A 260 -11.27 6.33 -11.20
C LEU A 260 -10.52 5.07 -10.71
N ARG A 261 -9.40 4.73 -11.37
CA ARG A 261 -8.69 3.44 -11.31
C ARG A 261 -8.61 2.82 -9.91
N ASN A 262 -8.10 3.54 -8.92
CA ASN A 262 -7.93 3.07 -7.55
C ASN A 262 -7.91 4.23 -6.54
N SER A 263 -9.09 4.55 -6.02
CA SER A 263 -9.36 5.73 -5.16
C SER A 263 -8.95 5.50 -3.69
N MET A 264 -7.68 5.24 -3.41
CA MET A 264 -7.21 4.94 -2.06
C MET A 264 -7.13 6.16 -1.14
N ALA A 265 -6.86 7.34 -1.69
CA ALA A 265 -6.98 8.61 -0.99
C ALA A 265 -8.39 9.21 -1.23
N LEU A 266 -9.16 9.39 -0.16
CA LEU A 266 -10.49 10.01 -0.16
C LEU A 266 -10.60 10.99 1.00
N ALA A 267 -11.16 12.18 0.75
CA ALA A 267 -11.44 13.18 1.78
C ALA A 267 -12.75 13.93 1.47
N VAL A 268 -13.44 14.40 2.51
CA VAL A 268 -14.63 15.27 2.36
C VAL A 268 -14.37 16.58 3.10
N HIS A 269 -14.47 17.70 2.39
CA HIS A 269 -14.26 19.03 2.97
C HIS A 269 -15.37 19.34 3.99
N PRO A 270 -15.04 19.68 5.25
CA PRO A 270 -16.03 19.71 6.34
C PRO A 270 -17.18 20.72 6.12
N THR A 271 -16.94 21.85 5.46
CA THR A 271 -17.94 22.92 5.32
C THR A 271 -18.71 22.83 4.00
N SER A 272 -18.02 22.69 2.87
CA SER A 272 -18.68 22.60 1.55
C SER A 272 -19.26 21.21 1.27
N GLY A 273 -18.75 20.16 1.92
CA GLY A 273 -19.02 18.77 1.58
C GLY A 273 -18.57 18.38 0.18
N ALA A 274 -17.56 19.05 -0.37
CA ALA A 274 -16.86 18.59 -1.57
C ALA A 274 -16.14 17.25 -1.25
N LEU A 275 -16.46 16.21 -2.01
CA LEU A 275 -15.75 14.94 -1.97
C LEU A 275 -14.56 15.02 -2.92
N LEU A 276 -13.35 14.89 -2.38
CA LEU A 276 -12.13 14.74 -3.13
C LEU A 276 -11.71 13.27 -3.16
N GLN A 277 -11.23 12.86 -4.33
CA GLN A 277 -10.48 11.63 -4.56
C GLN A 277 -9.07 12.00 -4.99
N SER A 278 -8.08 11.20 -4.61
CA SER A 278 -6.78 11.23 -5.26
C SER A 278 -6.44 9.85 -5.81
N GLU A 279 -5.99 9.85 -7.06
CA GLU A 279 -5.92 8.68 -7.94
C GLU A 279 -4.56 7.99 -7.81
N ASN A 280 -4.56 6.66 -7.96
CA ASN A 280 -3.35 5.88 -8.24
C ASN A 280 -3.47 5.42 -9.70
N SER A 281 -2.86 6.21 -10.59
CA SER A 281 -2.96 6.11 -12.05
C SER A 281 -2.27 4.85 -12.59
N ARG A 282 -2.32 4.67 -13.91
CA ARG A 282 -1.89 3.42 -14.56
C ARG A 282 -0.39 3.16 -14.51
N ASP A 283 -0.01 1.89 -14.51
CA ASP A 283 1.38 1.46 -14.63
C ASP A 283 1.85 1.46 -16.11
N SER A 284 3.17 1.40 -16.29
CA SER A 284 3.82 0.84 -17.48
C SER A 284 3.32 1.42 -18.82
N ILE A 285 3.19 2.74 -18.93
CA ILE A 285 2.71 3.38 -20.18
C ILE A 285 3.71 3.17 -21.32
N ASN A 286 5.00 3.06 -21.01
CA ASN A 286 6.05 2.72 -21.97
C ASN A 286 5.89 1.33 -22.63
N LYS A 287 5.26 0.35 -21.94
CA LYS A 287 4.99 -0.99 -22.49
C LYS A 287 3.94 -0.99 -23.61
N ARG A 288 3.30 0.15 -23.89
CA ARG A 288 2.32 0.33 -24.98
C ARG A 288 2.57 1.55 -25.87
N ASP A 289 3.40 2.49 -25.42
CA ASP A 289 4.06 3.46 -26.30
C ASP A 289 5.53 3.65 -25.94
N ALA A 290 6.43 3.07 -26.75
CA ALA A 290 7.87 3.15 -26.52
C ALA A 290 8.42 4.60 -26.60
N SER A 291 7.71 5.55 -27.21
CA SER A 291 8.11 6.97 -27.19
C SER A 291 7.95 7.63 -25.83
N LEU A 292 7.22 7.00 -24.90
CA LEU A 292 7.06 7.43 -23.52
C LEU A 292 8.05 6.74 -22.56
N THR A 293 9.07 6.03 -23.07
CA THR A 293 10.05 5.31 -22.23
C THR A 293 10.79 6.25 -21.27
N ASP A 294 11.26 7.40 -21.77
CA ASP A 294 11.96 8.39 -20.94
C ASP A 294 11.03 9.12 -19.95
N HIS A 295 9.72 8.95 -20.11
CA HIS A 295 8.68 9.53 -19.25
C HIS A 295 7.98 8.52 -18.34
N GLU A 296 8.34 7.23 -18.38
CA GLU A 296 7.71 6.20 -17.53
C GLU A 296 7.81 6.57 -16.03
N GLY A 297 8.84 7.29 -15.60
CA GLY A 297 9.01 7.76 -14.22
C GLY A 297 8.09 8.91 -13.80
N ASP A 298 7.58 9.69 -14.76
CA ASP A 298 6.82 10.93 -14.54
C ASP A 298 5.37 10.84 -15.02
N LEU A 299 5.07 9.90 -15.93
CA LEU A 299 3.77 9.72 -16.57
C LEU A 299 3.16 8.32 -16.36
N PRO A 300 1.82 8.23 -16.34
CA PRO A 300 0.89 9.34 -16.14
C PRO A 300 1.07 10.05 -14.80
N HIS A 301 0.54 11.26 -14.72
CA HIS A 301 0.43 11.95 -13.45
C HIS A 301 -0.54 11.20 -12.54
N GLU A 302 -0.33 11.31 -11.23
CA GLU A 302 -1.37 11.01 -10.25
C GLU A 302 -2.35 12.20 -10.23
N GLU A 303 -3.58 12.02 -9.76
CA GLU A 303 -4.63 13.05 -9.89
C GLU A 303 -5.24 13.43 -8.54
N ILE A 304 -5.80 14.64 -8.43
CA ILE A 304 -6.85 14.95 -7.44
C ILE A 304 -8.13 15.33 -8.19
N ASN A 305 -9.17 14.53 -8.00
CA ASN A 305 -10.47 14.66 -8.63
C ASN A 305 -11.51 15.22 -7.65
N VAL A 306 -12.21 16.28 -8.06
CA VAL A 306 -13.39 16.81 -7.37
C VAL A 306 -14.60 16.03 -7.85
N ILE A 307 -15.22 15.24 -6.98
CA ILE A 307 -16.23 14.25 -7.38
C ILE A 307 -17.59 14.89 -7.66
N VAL A 308 -17.98 14.86 -8.94
CA VAL A 308 -19.27 15.30 -9.47
C VAL A 308 -20.15 14.06 -9.68
N PRO A 309 -21.37 14.01 -9.10
CA PRO A 309 -22.28 12.87 -9.28
C PRO A 309 -22.64 12.64 -10.76
N GLY A 310 -22.44 11.40 -11.23
CA GLY A 310 -22.66 10.96 -12.61
C GLY A 310 -21.45 11.15 -13.54
N ALA A 311 -20.37 11.78 -13.10
CA ALA A 311 -19.19 12.01 -13.93
C ALA A 311 -18.34 10.74 -14.15
N HIS A 312 -17.60 10.76 -15.26
CA HIS A 312 -16.59 9.75 -15.61
C HIS A 312 -15.27 10.46 -15.88
N TYR A 313 -14.20 10.07 -15.18
CA TYR A 313 -12.94 10.84 -15.10
C TYR A 313 -11.91 10.45 -16.17
N GLY A 314 -11.96 9.22 -16.69
CA GLY A 314 -11.34 8.90 -17.98
C GLY A 314 -10.71 7.53 -18.06
N TRP A 315 -10.25 6.97 -16.93
CA TRP A 315 -9.70 5.61 -16.90
C TRP A 315 -10.74 4.58 -17.43
N PRO A 316 -10.36 3.58 -18.24
CA PRO A 316 -9.01 3.26 -18.73
C PRO A 316 -8.60 4.01 -20.02
N TYR A 317 -9.50 4.80 -20.59
CA TYR A 317 -9.38 5.34 -21.95
C TYR A 317 -8.47 6.58 -22.05
N CYS A 318 -8.38 7.34 -20.96
CA CYS A 318 -7.72 8.64 -20.88
C CYS A 318 -6.87 8.76 -19.61
N TYR A 319 -5.91 9.67 -19.62
CA TYR A 319 -5.05 10.01 -18.49
C TYR A 319 -4.71 11.52 -18.50
N ASP A 320 -4.23 12.05 -17.37
CA ASP A 320 -3.91 13.47 -17.18
C ASP A 320 -5.10 14.38 -17.58
N ASN A 321 -4.84 15.54 -18.19
CA ASN A 321 -5.86 16.47 -18.68
C ASN A 321 -6.50 16.02 -20.01
N GLY A 322 -6.98 14.77 -20.07
CA GLY A 322 -7.69 14.21 -21.23
C GLY A 322 -6.80 13.72 -22.36
N ALA A 323 -5.57 13.28 -22.06
CA ALA A 323 -4.73 12.60 -23.04
C ALA A 323 -5.25 11.19 -23.34
N VAL A 324 -5.33 10.79 -24.62
CA VAL A 324 -5.83 9.46 -25.01
C VAL A 324 -4.77 8.41 -24.72
N ALA A 325 -5.11 7.42 -23.87
CA ALA A 325 -4.21 6.33 -23.53
C ALA A 325 -3.80 5.54 -24.79
N PRO A 326 -2.53 5.09 -24.93
CA PRO A 326 -2.00 4.52 -26.17
C PRO A 326 -2.85 3.43 -26.81
N GLU A 327 -3.48 2.60 -25.99
CA GLU A 327 -4.30 1.45 -26.36
C GLU A 327 -5.65 1.84 -26.98
N TYR A 328 -6.12 3.07 -26.74
CA TYR A 328 -7.45 3.58 -27.13
C TYR A 328 -7.42 4.66 -28.21
N ARG A 329 -6.22 5.00 -28.71
CA ARG A 329 -6.01 5.99 -29.79
C ARG A 329 -6.87 5.67 -31.02
N GLY A 330 -7.55 6.69 -31.54
CA GLY A 330 -8.48 6.57 -32.68
C GLY A 330 -9.79 5.84 -32.39
N ARG A 331 -10.02 5.37 -31.15
CA ARG A 331 -11.27 4.69 -30.73
C ARG A 331 -12.09 5.47 -29.70
N VAL A 332 -11.44 6.38 -28.96
CA VAL A 332 -12.08 7.19 -27.91
C VAL A 332 -11.75 8.67 -28.10
N ASP A 333 -12.73 9.53 -27.80
CA ASP A 333 -12.62 10.98 -27.67
C ASP A 333 -12.61 11.34 -26.18
N CYS A 334 -11.47 11.84 -25.70
CA CYS A 334 -11.29 12.16 -24.29
C CYS A 334 -11.95 13.47 -23.84
N SER A 335 -12.41 14.32 -24.77
CA SER A 335 -13.13 15.57 -24.42
C SER A 335 -14.50 15.32 -23.77
N ARG A 336 -14.94 14.06 -23.76
CA ARG A 336 -16.20 13.58 -23.17
C ARG A 336 -16.10 13.22 -21.68
N TYR A 337 -14.91 13.26 -21.09
CA TYR A 337 -14.65 12.92 -19.69
C TYR A 337 -14.31 14.16 -18.85
N THR A 338 -14.29 13.97 -17.53
CA THR A 338 -14.04 15.05 -16.57
C THR A 338 -12.56 15.07 -16.20
N ASN A 339 -11.83 16.12 -16.60
CA ASN A 339 -10.44 16.34 -16.20
C ASN A 339 -10.30 16.50 -14.67
N PRO A 340 -9.14 16.14 -14.10
CA PRO A 340 -8.85 16.38 -12.68
C PRO A 340 -8.72 17.87 -12.33
N ALA A 341 -8.88 18.18 -11.05
CA ALA A 341 -8.71 19.55 -10.53
C ALA A 341 -7.24 19.90 -10.30
N LEU A 342 -6.39 18.90 -10.09
CA LEU A 342 -4.94 19.06 -9.98
C LEU A 342 -4.24 17.77 -10.45
N LEU A 343 -3.16 17.91 -11.22
CA LEU A 343 -2.20 16.84 -11.46
C LEU A 343 -1.13 16.86 -10.37
N LEU A 344 -0.80 15.67 -9.88
CA LEU A 344 0.29 15.40 -8.95
C LEU A 344 1.40 14.62 -9.69
N PRO A 345 2.66 14.65 -9.23
CA PRO A 345 3.74 13.96 -9.92
C PRO A 345 3.47 12.45 -10.08
N GLY A 346 3.80 11.88 -11.25
CA GLY A 346 3.51 10.49 -11.55
C GLY A 346 4.14 9.50 -10.57
N HIS A 347 3.45 8.39 -10.31
CA HIS A 347 3.87 7.31 -9.41
C HIS A 347 4.13 7.74 -7.95
N ALA A 348 3.58 8.89 -7.54
CA ALA A 348 3.57 9.34 -6.14
C ALA A 348 2.62 8.53 -5.25
N ALA A 349 1.72 7.71 -5.82
CA ALA A 349 0.79 6.80 -5.16
C ALA A 349 0.11 7.41 -3.91
N PRO A 350 -0.81 8.37 -4.07
CA PRO A 350 -1.49 9.00 -2.95
C PRO A 350 -2.46 8.00 -2.28
N LEU A 351 -2.16 7.60 -1.04
CA LEU A 351 -2.97 6.62 -0.30
C LEU A 351 -3.74 7.23 0.88
N GLY A 352 -3.32 8.39 1.37
CA GLY A 352 -3.88 9.04 2.56
C GLY A 352 -4.08 10.52 2.30
N MET A 353 -5.26 11.05 2.65
CA MET A 353 -5.64 12.42 2.35
C MET A 353 -6.63 12.95 3.39
N ALA A 354 -6.38 14.16 3.92
CA ALA A 354 -7.24 14.81 4.92
C ALA A 354 -7.10 16.33 4.88
N PHE A 355 -8.20 17.06 5.09
CA PHE A 355 -8.14 18.51 5.32
C PHE A 355 -7.62 18.81 6.72
N TYR A 356 -6.71 19.77 6.86
CA TYR A 356 -6.17 20.15 8.17
C TYR A 356 -7.13 21.07 8.93
N THR A 357 -7.84 20.48 9.90
CA THR A 357 -8.81 21.16 10.77
C THR A 357 -8.26 21.49 12.16
N GLY A 358 -6.95 21.35 12.38
CA GLY A 358 -6.29 21.63 13.66
C GLY A 358 -5.90 23.09 13.85
N GLN A 359 -5.41 23.41 15.05
CA GLN A 359 -4.86 24.74 15.40
C GLN A 359 -3.40 24.69 15.89
N LEU A 360 -2.76 23.51 15.85
CA LEU A 360 -1.37 23.35 16.26
C LEU A 360 -0.43 23.99 15.23
N PHE A 361 -0.60 23.63 13.96
CA PHE A 361 0.20 24.14 12.84
C PHE A 361 -0.24 25.56 12.43
N PRO A 362 0.68 26.38 11.87
CA PRO A 362 0.44 27.79 11.56
C PRO A 362 -0.60 27.96 10.43
N THR A 363 -1.06 29.20 10.24
CA THR A 363 -2.13 29.56 9.29
C THR A 363 -2.01 28.95 7.87
N PRO A 364 -0.82 28.78 7.25
CA PRO A 364 -0.70 28.11 5.95
C PRO A 364 -1.27 26.69 5.88
N TYR A 365 -1.44 26.00 7.01
CA TYR A 365 -2.04 24.67 7.06
C TYR A 365 -3.57 24.71 7.18
N GLN A 366 -4.13 25.76 7.78
CA GLN A 366 -5.52 25.76 8.26
C GLN A 366 -6.51 25.75 7.10
N GLY A 367 -7.30 24.67 7.01
CA GLY A 367 -8.23 24.42 5.90
C GLY A 367 -7.60 23.78 4.66
N ASN A 368 -6.27 23.74 4.54
CA ASN A 368 -5.59 23.15 3.38
C ASN A 368 -5.54 21.61 3.44
N LEU A 369 -5.30 21.01 2.28
CA LEU A 369 -5.38 19.56 2.08
C LEU A 369 -4.02 18.91 2.31
N LEU A 370 -3.94 17.93 3.19
CA LEU A 370 -2.76 17.10 3.40
C LEU A 370 -2.85 15.85 2.51
N VAL A 371 -1.77 15.50 1.81
CA VAL A 371 -1.70 14.28 0.97
C VAL A 371 -0.40 13.53 1.25
N GLY A 372 -0.53 12.24 1.62
CA GLY A 372 0.58 11.32 1.84
C GLY A 372 0.89 10.55 0.55
N TYR A 373 2.11 10.74 0.04
CA TYR A 373 2.60 10.08 -1.17
C TYR A 373 3.34 8.80 -0.77
N HIS A 374 2.66 7.65 -0.88
CA HIS A 374 3.22 6.32 -0.61
C HIS A 374 4.30 5.92 -1.62
N GLY A 375 4.29 6.60 -2.78
CA GLY A 375 5.02 6.30 -3.99
C GLY A 375 6.42 5.78 -3.73
N TYR A 376 6.71 4.63 -4.32
CA TYR A 376 8.03 4.03 -4.23
C TYR A 376 9.05 4.77 -5.10
N ARG A 377 8.61 5.41 -6.20
CA ARG A 377 9.51 6.20 -7.04
C ARG A 377 9.86 7.53 -6.37
N SER A 378 10.86 8.23 -6.88
CA SER A 378 11.45 9.44 -6.27
C SER A 378 10.48 10.62 -6.06
N HIS A 379 9.32 10.61 -6.72
CA HIS A 379 8.21 11.54 -6.48
C HIS A 379 7.43 11.28 -5.18
N GLY A 380 7.45 10.04 -4.67
CA GLY A 380 6.80 9.67 -3.42
C GLY A 380 7.68 9.91 -2.18
N HIS A 381 7.53 9.05 -1.16
CA HIS A 381 8.20 9.18 0.14
C HIS A 381 7.95 10.52 0.87
N ARG A 382 6.74 11.11 0.72
CA ARG A 382 6.44 12.49 1.18
C ARG A 382 5.12 12.60 1.94
N LEU A 383 5.07 13.59 2.83
CA LEU A 383 3.81 14.22 3.25
C LEU A 383 3.79 15.62 2.64
N THR A 384 2.73 15.96 1.92
CA THR A 384 2.57 17.26 1.25
C THR A 384 1.34 18.02 1.73
N LEU A 385 1.34 19.33 1.46
CA LEU A 385 0.23 20.26 1.62
C LEU A 385 -0.16 20.77 0.23
N VAL A 386 -1.42 20.59 -0.15
CA VAL A 386 -2.00 21.12 -1.39
C VAL A 386 -2.88 22.34 -1.04
N PRO A 387 -2.56 23.54 -1.56
CA PRO A 387 -3.39 24.72 -1.36
C PRO A 387 -4.77 24.60 -2.04
N VAL A 388 -5.83 24.94 -1.30
CA VAL A 388 -7.22 24.87 -1.76
C VAL A 388 -7.93 26.22 -1.69
N ASP A 389 -9.04 26.35 -2.42
CA ASP A 389 -9.96 27.48 -2.32
C ASP A 389 -10.85 27.40 -1.05
N ALA A 390 -11.70 28.41 -0.82
CA ALA A 390 -12.64 28.44 0.31
C ALA A 390 -13.69 27.30 0.31
N ASN A 391 -13.85 26.58 -0.80
CA ASN A 391 -14.72 25.41 -0.92
C ASN A 391 -13.97 24.07 -0.76
N GLY A 392 -12.65 24.11 -0.51
CA GLY A 392 -11.81 22.92 -0.39
C GLY A 392 -11.34 22.35 -1.73
N ILE A 393 -11.39 23.13 -2.81
CA ILE A 393 -11.00 22.70 -4.16
C ILE A 393 -9.51 22.98 -4.41
N PRO A 394 -8.69 21.98 -4.82
CA PRO A 394 -7.29 22.17 -5.19
C PRO A 394 -7.06 23.19 -6.31
N GLY A 395 -5.83 23.72 -6.37
CA GLY A 395 -5.39 24.62 -7.44
C GLY A 395 -5.19 26.08 -7.02
N ALA A 396 -5.31 26.40 -5.73
CA ALA A 396 -5.01 27.74 -5.21
C ALA A 396 -3.50 28.07 -5.13
N GLY A 397 -2.63 27.11 -5.43
CA GLY A 397 -1.17 27.24 -5.42
C GLY A 397 -0.46 25.91 -5.71
N GLU A 398 0.88 25.94 -5.74
CA GLU A 398 1.73 24.74 -5.87
C GLU A 398 1.63 23.84 -4.62
N PRO A 399 1.64 22.49 -4.75
CA PRO A 399 1.83 21.60 -3.62
C PRO A 399 3.18 21.82 -2.92
N LEU A 400 3.20 21.78 -1.59
CA LEU A 400 4.36 22.06 -0.74
C LEU A 400 4.76 20.81 0.07
N ASP A 401 6.05 20.58 0.31
CA ASP A 401 6.55 19.48 1.12
C ASP A 401 6.43 19.82 2.63
N ILE A 402 5.84 18.91 3.42
CA ILE A 402 5.89 18.92 4.91
C ILE A 402 6.95 17.91 5.40
N ILE A 403 7.04 16.75 4.76
CA ILE A 403 8.10 15.76 4.98
C ILE A 403 8.66 15.36 3.62
N ARG A 404 9.98 15.39 3.48
CA ARG A 404 10.77 14.85 2.37
C ARG A 404 12.15 14.43 2.89
N GLY A 405 13.06 13.98 2.01
CA GLY A 405 14.33 13.43 2.46
C GLY A 405 14.16 12.05 3.12
N TRP A 406 13.04 11.37 2.84
CA TRP A 406 12.64 10.09 3.42
C TRP A 406 12.96 8.91 2.49
N GLU A 407 13.83 9.16 1.51
CA GLU A 407 14.53 8.15 0.72
C GLU A 407 15.49 7.33 1.63
N LYS A 408 16.03 6.22 1.13
CA LYS A 408 17.00 5.41 1.90
C LYS A 408 18.30 6.22 2.08
N SER A 409 18.83 6.27 3.31
CA SER A 409 20.08 6.97 3.59
C SER A 409 21.26 6.37 2.80
N ALA A 410 22.24 7.21 2.45
CA ALA A 410 23.37 6.80 1.60
C ALA A 410 24.31 5.75 2.24
N ASP A 411 24.29 5.64 3.58
CA ASP A 411 24.97 4.59 4.35
C ASP A 411 24.09 3.33 4.56
N GLY A 412 22.82 3.38 4.16
CA GLY A 412 21.85 2.29 4.26
C GLY A 412 21.24 2.07 5.65
N ASN A 413 21.54 2.93 6.64
CA ASN A 413 21.10 2.77 8.02
C ASN A 413 19.64 3.16 8.29
N ASP A 414 19.06 4.09 7.51
CA ASP A 414 17.63 4.41 7.59
C ASP A 414 16.85 3.81 6.40
N PRO A 415 15.67 3.20 6.64
CA PRO A 415 14.79 2.75 5.58
C PRO A 415 14.00 3.92 4.97
N GLN A 416 13.30 3.62 3.88
CA GLN A 416 12.35 4.54 3.27
C GLN A 416 11.01 4.49 3.98
N GLY A 417 10.38 5.64 4.19
CA GLY A 417 8.96 5.67 4.57
C GLY A 417 8.05 5.63 3.36
N ALA A 418 6.97 4.88 3.46
CA ALA A 418 5.85 4.93 2.52
C ALA A 418 4.56 5.27 3.30
N PRO A 419 4.22 6.57 3.44
CA PRO A 419 3.05 6.99 4.23
C PRO A 419 1.75 6.49 3.58
N VAL A 420 0.91 5.82 4.37
CA VAL A 420 -0.32 5.17 3.92
C VAL A 420 -1.56 6.01 4.24
N ASP A 421 -1.84 6.27 5.52
CA ASP A 421 -2.97 7.10 5.93
C ASP A 421 -2.47 8.43 6.51
N VAL A 422 -3.30 9.47 6.39
CA VAL A 422 -3.03 10.81 6.92
C VAL A 422 -4.23 11.23 7.73
N MET A 423 -4.06 11.35 9.05
CA MET A 423 -5.13 11.64 10.00
C MET A 423 -4.78 12.85 10.86
N VAL A 424 -5.71 13.79 11.03
CA VAL A 424 -5.53 14.95 11.91
C VAL A 424 -6.23 14.68 13.23
N ALA A 425 -5.46 14.71 14.33
CA ALA A 425 -5.97 14.44 15.68
C ALA A 425 -6.67 15.68 16.29
N LYS A 426 -7.45 15.47 17.35
CA LYS A 426 -8.18 16.54 18.06
C LYS A 426 -7.24 17.60 18.67
N ASP A 427 -5.99 17.24 18.98
CA ASP A 427 -4.97 18.19 19.44
C ASP A 427 -4.27 18.97 18.30
N GLY A 428 -4.65 18.71 17.05
CA GLY A 428 -4.10 19.36 15.86
C GLY A 428 -2.77 18.80 15.39
N SER A 429 -2.22 17.75 16.00
CA SER A 429 -1.11 16.99 15.42
C SER A 429 -1.57 16.14 14.22
N ILE A 430 -0.63 15.77 13.36
CA ILE A 430 -0.90 14.92 12.18
C ILE A 430 -0.30 13.54 12.45
N TYR A 431 -1.06 12.49 12.18
CA TYR A 431 -0.60 11.10 12.25
C TYR A 431 -0.41 10.53 10.86
N LEU A 432 0.66 9.76 10.72
CA LEU A 432 0.94 8.92 9.56
C LEU A 432 1.05 7.47 10.00
N THR A 433 0.49 6.58 9.18
CA THR A 433 0.81 5.15 9.20
C THR A 433 1.74 4.84 8.04
N GLU A 434 2.60 3.84 8.19
CA GLU A 434 3.67 3.56 7.25
C GLU A 434 3.89 2.04 7.21
N ASP A 435 3.53 1.41 6.08
CA ASP A 435 3.32 -0.05 6.04
C ASP A 435 4.57 -0.88 5.73
N LYS A 436 5.60 -0.29 5.14
CA LYS A 436 6.85 -0.99 4.78
C LYS A 436 7.66 -1.36 6.03
N ASN A 437 7.83 -0.41 6.94
CA ASN A 437 8.55 -0.61 8.20
C ASN A 437 7.60 -0.77 9.40
N GLY A 438 6.28 -0.80 9.15
CA GLY A 438 5.25 -1.08 10.16
C GLY A 438 5.17 -0.03 11.27
N THR A 439 5.39 1.25 10.94
CA THR A 439 5.46 2.33 11.92
C THR A 439 4.20 3.19 11.95
N VAL A 440 3.95 3.80 13.11
CA VAL A 440 3.00 4.90 13.28
C VAL A 440 3.78 6.10 13.78
N LEU A 441 3.54 7.26 13.18
CA LEU A 441 4.30 8.48 13.39
C LEU A 441 3.38 9.65 13.72
N ARG A 442 3.85 10.55 14.60
CA ARG A 442 3.17 11.79 14.99
C ARG A 442 4.03 12.96 14.51
N VAL A 443 3.49 13.75 13.60
CA VAL A 443 4.08 15.01 13.11
C VAL A 443 3.56 16.14 14.00
N PHE A 444 4.47 16.86 14.62
CA PHE A 444 4.18 17.89 15.60
C PHE A 444 4.92 19.19 15.25
N PHE A 445 4.32 20.34 15.59
CA PHE A 445 4.94 21.66 15.41
C PHE A 445 5.20 22.31 16.77
N ASP A 446 6.47 22.55 17.07
CA ASP A 446 6.91 23.37 18.19
C ASP A 446 7.24 24.80 17.70
N ARG A 447 6.31 25.72 17.95
CA ARG A 447 6.42 27.16 17.68
C ARG A 447 7.58 27.88 18.39
N THR A 448 8.29 27.23 19.31
CA THR A 448 9.54 27.76 19.90
C THR A 448 10.77 27.43 19.06
N GLN A 449 10.65 26.50 18.11
CA GLN A 449 11.75 25.96 17.30
C GLN A 449 11.69 26.39 15.82
N GLY A 450 10.69 27.18 15.43
CA GLY A 450 10.55 27.75 14.08
C GLY A 450 9.17 28.31 13.78
N ASP A 451 8.98 28.76 12.54
CA ASP A 451 7.73 29.35 12.02
C ASP A 451 6.74 28.31 11.44
N GLY A 452 7.20 27.08 11.20
CA GLY A 452 6.44 26.00 10.62
C GLY A 452 6.18 26.14 9.12
N ALA A 453 6.83 27.07 8.41
CA ALA A 453 6.48 27.38 7.02
C ALA A 453 6.69 26.17 6.08
N PRO A 454 5.66 25.67 5.38
CA PRO A 454 5.76 24.49 4.52
C PRO A 454 6.76 24.73 3.37
N MET A 455 7.56 23.72 3.04
CA MET A 455 8.69 23.87 2.14
C MET A 455 8.22 23.86 0.68
N ARG A 456 8.79 24.72 -0.17
CA ARG A 456 8.59 24.59 -1.62
C ARG A 456 9.01 23.23 -2.14
N PRO A 457 8.26 22.64 -3.10
CA PRO A 457 8.56 21.33 -3.64
C PRO A 457 9.95 21.35 -4.29
N VAL A 458 10.73 20.30 -4.04
CA VAL A 458 11.98 20.06 -4.77
C VAL A 458 11.77 18.86 -5.68
N ALA A 459 12.05 19.07 -6.98
CA ALA A 459 12.07 18.01 -7.98
C ALA A 459 13.02 16.90 -7.51
N PRO A 460 12.65 15.61 -7.62
CA PRO A 460 13.42 14.57 -6.98
C PRO A 460 14.85 14.50 -7.50
N THR A 461 15.81 14.37 -6.61
CA THR A 461 17.16 13.96 -6.99
C THR A 461 17.08 12.55 -7.56
N GLN A 462 17.30 12.38 -8.87
CA GLN A 462 17.43 11.03 -9.43
C GLN A 462 18.56 10.29 -8.70
N PRO A 463 18.38 9.00 -8.35
CA PRO A 463 19.40 8.24 -7.64
C PRO A 463 20.66 8.17 -8.52
N VAL A 464 21.80 8.61 -7.96
CA VAL A 464 23.07 8.62 -8.67
C VAL A 464 23.52 7.18 -8.92
N VAL A 465 23.37 6.71 -10.16
CA VAL A 465 23.77 5.35 -10.58
C VAL A 465 25.26 5.16 -10.31
N SER A 466 25.58 4.37 -9.28
CA SER A 466 26.94 4.24 -8.77
C SER A 466 27.89 3.65 -9.80
N ALA A 467 29.18 3.94 -9.67
CA ALA A 467 30.21 3.39 -10.57
C ALA A 467 30.16 1.84 -10.63
N ASP A 468 29.82 1.20 -9.52
CA ASP A 468 29.63 -0.26 -9.42
C ASP A 468 28.39 -0.74 -10.16
N GLU A 469 27.27 -0.02 -10.11
CA GLU A 469 26.08 -0.37 -10.90
C GLU A 469 26.35 -0.22 -12.40
N GLN A 470 26.98 0.87 -12.80
CA GLN A 470 27.42 1.04 -14.18
C GLN A 470 28.39 -0.08 -14.62
N ALA A 471 29.23 -0.59 -13.71
CA ALA A 471 30.09 -1.73 -13.97
C ALA A 471 29.29 -3.04 -14.13
N ARG A 472 28.34 -3.32 -13.23
CA ARG A 472 27.42 -4.48 -13.35
C ARG A 472 26.66 -4.47 -14.67
N CYS A 473 26.10 -3.33 -15.08
CA CYS A 473 25.36 -3.23 -16.34
C CYS A 473 26.26 -3.43 -17.58
N ARG A 474 27.52 -2.99 -17.53
CA ARG A 474 28.51 -3.26 -18.60
C ARG A 474 28.96 -4.73 -18.66
N ASP A 475 28.93 -5.46 -17.55
CA ASP A 475 29.18 -6.90 -17.51
C ASP A 475 27.97 -7.69 -18.04
N LEU A 476 26.77 -7.40 -17.52
CA LEU A 476 25.51 -8.04 -17.90
C LEU A 476 25.20 -7.91 -19.41
N ALA A 477 25.52 -6.77 -20.01
CA ALA A 477 25.38 -6.55 -21.45
C ALA A 477 26.26 -7.47 -22.32
N ARG A 478 27.24 -8.18 -21.71
CA ARG A 478 28.15 -9.12 -22.39
C ARG A 478 27.84 -10.59 -22.07
N ARG A 479 26.97 -10.86 -21.09
CA ARG A 479 26.64 -12.23 -20.64
C ARG A 479 25.58 -12.88 -21.52
N THR A 480 25.86 -14.11 -21.94
CA THR A 480 24.99 -14.93 -22.79
C THR A 480 24.44 -16.17 -22.08
N ASP A 481 24.56 -16.25 -20.75
CA ASP A 481 23.97 -17.34 -19.97
C ASP A 481 22.44 -17.19 -19.81
N PRO A 482 21.68 -18.27 -19.53
CA PRO A 482 20.23 -18.22 -19.49
C PRO A 482 19.64 -17.30 -18.43
N PHE A 483 20.31 -17.06 -17.30
CA PHE A 483 19.79 -16.13 -16.29
C PHE A 483 20.14 -14.68 -16.62
N SER A 484 21.21 -14.41 -17.37
CA SER A 484 21.52 -13.06 -17.82
C SER A 484 20.49 -12.51 -18.83
N ALA A 485 19.76 -13.38 -19.54
CA ALA A 485 18.52 -12.99 -20.24
C ALA A 485 17.45 -12.59 -19.23
N VAL A 486 16.97 -13.52 -18.40
CA VAL A 486 15.99 -13.28 -17.32
C VAL A 486 16.31 -12.03 -16.50
N GLN A 487 17.58 -11.76 -16.20
CA GLN A 487 18.04 -10.58 -15.48
C GLN A 487 17.75 -9.28 -16.24
N ARG A 488 18.22 -9.14 -17.48
CA ARG A 488 17.97 -7.92 -18.29
C ARG A 488 16.50 -7.78 -18.61
N ASP A 489 15.94 -8.87 -19.09
CA ASP A 489 14.76 -8.86 -19.94
C ASP A 489 13.47 -9.00 -19.10
N VAL A 490 13.57 -9.52 -17.85
CA VAL A 490 12.48 -9.63 -16.86
C VAL A 490 12.77 -8.91 -15.53
N ILE A 491 13.93 -9.12 -14.91
CA ILE A 491 14.20 -8.61 -13.56
C ILE A 491 14.45 -7.10 -13.56
N ASP A 492 15.36 -6.61 -14.41
CA ASP A 492 15.70 -5.19 -14.51
C ASP A 492 14.56 -4.34 -15.12
N THR A 493 13.71 -4.93 -15.95
CA THR A 493 12.55 -4.27 -16.59
C THR A 493 11.30 -4.23 -15.73
N ALA A 494 11.02 -5.27 -14.94
CA ALA A 494 9.71 -5.44 -14.30
C ALA A 494 9.74 -5.71 -12.79
N CYS A 495 10.88 -6.11 -12.22
CA CYS A 495 10.98 -6.44 -10.78
C CYS A 495 11.78 -5.38 -9.99
N VAL A 496 12.89 -4.88 -10.55
CA VAL A 496 13.82 -3.96 -9.86
C VAL A 496 13.21 -2.59 -9.55
N SER A 497 12.10 -2.20 -10.19
CA SER A 497 11.34 -1.01 -9.79
C SER A 497 10.83 -1.10 -8.33
N CYS A 498 10.24 -2.23 -7.94
CA CYS A 498 9.67 -2.44 -6.61
C CYS A 498 10.64 -3.14 -5.63
N HIS A 499 11.55 -3.97 -6.16
CA HIS A 499 12.51 -4.78 -5.39
C HIS A 499 13.93 -4.20 -5.37
N GLY A 500 14.14 -3.08 -6.06
CA GLY A 500 15.43 -2.40 -6.21
C GLY A 500 15.93 -1.65 -4.99
N VAL A 501 17.22 -1.32 -5.02
CA VAL A 501 17.93 -0.62 -3.95
C VAL A 501 18.25 0.82 -4.37
N GLY A 502 17.18 1.54 -4.68
CA GLY A 502 17.11 3.00 -4.71
C GLY A 502 15.87 3.44 -3.92
N PRO A 503 15.48 4.73 -3.98
CA PRO A 503 14.11 5.15 -3.63
C PRO A 503 13.14 4.21 -4.36
N GLY A 504 12.43 3.38 -3.61
CA GLY A 504 11.74 2.21 -4.16
C GLY A 504 11.43 1.13 -3.14
N TYR A 505 12.48 0.59 -2.51
CA TYR A 505 12.42 -0.72 -1.87
C TYR A 505 11.20 -0.93 -0.95
N ALA A 506 10.42 -1.99 -1.24
CA ALA A 506 9.18 -2.31 -0.52
C ALA A 506 9.33 -3.39 0.57
N GLY A 507 10.56 -3.80 0.88
CA GLY A 507 10.83 -4.92 1.80
C GLY A 507 10.72 -6.30 1.14
N GLY A 508 11.14 -7.34 1.87
CA GLY A 508 11.05 -8.73 1.43
C GLY A 508 12.18 -9.18 0.49
N LEU A 509 11.85 -9.42 -0.78
CA LEU A 509 12.83 -9.86 -1.80
C LEU A 509 13.61 -8.65 -2.34
N ARG A 510 14.90 -8.57 -2.03
CA ARG A 510 15.84 -7.61 -2.63
C ARG A 510 16.32 -8.11 -4.00
N LEU A 511 16.33 -7.24 -5.00
CA LEU A 511 16.93 -7.47 -6.31
C LEU A 511 17.76 -6.25 -6.70
N ASP A 512 19.06 -6.42 -6.93
CA ASP A 512 19.96 -5.31 -7.28
C ASP A 512 20.05 -5.16 -8.81
N LYS A 513 20.05 -3.92 -9.33
CA LYS A 513 20.03 -3.70 -10.79
C LYS A 513 21.30 -4.26 -11.46
N CYS A 514 21.10 -4.92 -12.60
CA CYS A 514 22.12 -5.59 -13.39
C CYS A 514 22.91 -6.71 -12.68
N ASP A 515 22.49 -7.15 -11.48
CA ASP A 515 23.21 -8.14 -10.66
C ASP A 515 22.74 -9.57 -10.94
N ALA A 516 23.01 -10.11 -12.13
CA ALA A 516 22.58 -11.47 -12.51
C ALA A 516 23.09 -12.55 -11.53
N VAL A 517 24.35 -12.46 -11.09
CA VAL A 517 24.98 -13.42 -10.17
C VAL A 517 24.31 -13.37 -8.80
N GLY A 518 24.10 -12.18 -8.24
CA GLY A 518 23.46 -12.00 -6.94
C GLY A 518 21.96 -12.29 -6.98
N ASN A 519 21.23 -11.86 -8.01
CA ASN A 519 19.79 -12.07 -8.10
C ASN A 519 19.42 -13.54 -8.31
N ALA A 520 20.19 -14.31 -9.09
CA ALA A 520 20.02 -15.76 -9.17
C ALA A 520 20.19 -16.44 -7.79
N LYS A 521 21.15 -15.96 -6.98
CA LYS A 521 21.36 -16.43 -5.60
C LYS A 521 20.19 -16.01 -4.69
N ARG A 522 19.78 -14.73 -4.73
CA ARG A 522 18.66 -14.18 -3.92
C ARG A 522 17.34 -14.88 -4.24
N LEU A 523 16.99 -15.10 -5.50
CA LEU A 523 15.76 -15.81 -5.91
C LEU A 523 15.72 -17.28 -5.47
N ARG A 524 16.87 -17.96 -5.47
CA ARG A 524 17.00 -19.36 -4.98
C ARG A 524 17.07 -19.46 -3.45
N ALA A 525 17.54 -18.41 -2.76
CA ALA A 525 17.64 -18.36 -1.30
C ALA A 525 16.35 -17.85 -0.63
N ALA A 526 15.66 -16.89 -1.24
CA ALA A 526 14.42 -16.33 -0.71
C ALA A 526 13.30 -17.38 -0.67
N ARG A 527 12.45 -17.29 0.37
CA ARG A 527 11.34 -18.21 0.63
C ARG A 527 10.01 -17.46 0.64
N THR A 528 8.91 -18.21 0.63
CA THR A 528 7.55 -17.72 0.86
C THR A 528 6.75 -18.70 1.70
N GLY A 529 5.83 -18.17 2.51
CA GLY A 529 4.96 -18.97 3.38
C GLY A 529 5.73 -19.82 4.42
N GLY A 530 6.98 -19.47 4.70
CA GLY A 530 7.89 -20.19 5.59
C GLY A 530 8.34 -21.58 5.12
N ARG A 531 8.08 -22.02 3.86
CA ARG A 531 8.48 -23.37 3.40
C ARG A 531 9.10 -23.47 2.01
N GLU A 532 8.54 -22.82 0.98
CA GLU A 532 9.02 -23.00 -0.41
C GLU A 532 9.85 -21.83 -0.93
N ALA A 533 10.66 -22.09 -1.96
CA ALA A 533 11.51 -21.08 -2.60
C ALA A 533 10.74 -20.24 -3.63
N TYR A 534 11.12 -18.97 -3.79
CA TYR A 534 10.72 -18.19 -4.96
C TYR A 534 11.09 -18.93 -6.26
N VAL A 535 12.27 -19.57 -6.27
CA VAL A 535 12.71 -20.47 -7.34
C VAL A 535 13.19 -21.80 -6.78
N THR A 536 12.40 -22.85 -7.04
CA THR A 536 12.78 -24.25 -6.82
C THR A 536 13.27 -24.84 -8.17
N PRO A 537 14.53 -25.30 -8.28
CA PRO A 537 15.06 -25.91 -9.50
C PRO A 537 14.14 -26.98 -10.08
N GLN A 538 13.96 -26.96 -11.41
CA GLN A 538 13.14 -27.90 -12.19
C GLN A 538 11.63 -27.92 -11.86
N ASN A 539 11.15 -27.12 -10.91
CA ASN A 539 9.74 -27.03 -10.51
C ASN A 539 9.06 -25.78 -11.09
N LEU A 540 8.20 -25.95 -12.10
CA LEU A 540 7.44 -24.86 -12.72
C LEU A 540 6.23 -24.38 -11.91
N ASN A 541 5.97 -25.00 -10.75
CA ASN A 541 5.04 -24.50 -9.73
C ASN A 541 5.76 -23.64 -8.67
N SER A 542 7.02 -23.25 -8.90
CA SER A 542 7.73 -22.28 -8.05
C SER A 542 6.96 -20.97 -7.94
N GLU A 543 6.95 -20.36 -6.76
CA GLU A 543 6.19 -19.13 -6.46
C GLU A 543 6.46 -17.98 -7.45
N LEU A 544 7.68 -17.83 -7.95
CA LEU A 544 7.98 -16.86 -9.01
C LEU A 544 7.12 -17.11 -10.25
N VAL A 545 7.09 -18.34 -10.76
CA VAL A 545 6.31 -18.71 -11.97
C VAL A 545 4.81 -18.55 -11.71
N LEU A 546 4.33 -18.90 -10.52
CA LEU A 546 2.93 -18.70 -10.13
C LEU A 546 2.57 -17.21 -10.12
N ARG A 547 3.39 -16.34 -9.53
CA ARG A 547 3.13 -14.88 -9.53
C ARG A 547 3.17 -14.27 -10.92
N LEU A 548 4.16 -14.65 -11.74
CA LEU A 548 4.27 -14.19 -13.13
C LEU A 548 3.05 -14.60 -13.98
N LYS A 549 2.45 -15.76 -13.70
CA LYS A 549 1.19 -16.24 -14.31
C LYS A 549 -0.08 -15.61 -13.72
N GLY A 550 0.02 -14.74 -12.71
CA GLY A 550 -1.13 -14.22 -11.96
C GLY A 550 -1.86 -15.24 -11.10
N GLN A 551 -1.21 -16.36 -10.78
CA GLN A 551 -1.74 -17.48 -9.99
C GLN A 551 -1.27 -17.44 -8.52
N GLY A 552 -0.11 -16.82 -8.25
CA GLY A 552 0.36 -16.48 -6.91
C GLY A 552 -0.17 -15.13 -6.44
N TYR A 553 -0.23 -14.91 -5.12
CA TYR A 553 -0.82 -13.69 -4.53
C TYR A 553 0.15 -12.95 -3.58
N PRO A 554 0.35 -11.62 -3.73
CA PRO A 554 -0.22 -10.78 -4.78
C PRO A 554 0.42 -11.10 -6.15
N GLN A 555 -0.32 -10.79 -7.23
CA GLN A 555 0.21 -10.90 -8.59
C GLN A 555 1.41 -9.96 -8.75
N MET A 556 2.50 -10.46 -9.34
CA MET A 556 3.73 -9.69 -9.59
C MET A 556 4.32 -10.11 -10.94
N PRO A 557 4.86 -9.17 -11.74
CA PRO A 557 4.91 -7.73 -11.53
C PRO A 557 3.58 -7.02 -11.90
N ALA A 558 3.48 -5.72 -11.61
CA ALA A 558 2.41 -4.90 -12.16
C ALA A 558 2.50 -4.85 -13.70
N GLY A 559 1.36 -5.07 -14.37
CA GLY A 559 1.31 -5.25 -15.82
C GLY A 559 1.57 -6.68 -16.29
N GLY A 560 1.98 -7.59 -15.40
CA GLY A 560 2.43 -8.93 -15.78
C GLY A 560 3.71 -8.93 -16.63
N VAL A 561 4.03 -10.11 -17.16
CA VAL A 561 5.11 -10.34 -18.13
C VAL A 561 4.55 -10.92 -19.42
N SER A 562 5.27 -10.75 -20.52
CA SER A 562 4.90 -11.34 -21.80
C SER A 562 5.07 -12.88 -21.80
N PRO A 563 4.46 -13.60 -22.76
CA PRO A 563 4.64 -15.04 -22.90
C PRO A 563 6.12 -15.44 -23.09
N GLU A 564 6.89 -14.62 -23.80
CA GLU A 564 8.31 -14.83 -24.08
C GLU A 564 9.15 -14.65 -22.80
N GLN A 565 8.92 -13.56 -22.06
CA GLN A 565 9.52 -13.32 -20.73
C GLN A 565 9.20 -14.44 -19.73
N LEU A 566 7.98 -14.99 -19.78
CA LEU A 566 7.59 -16.14 -18.97
C LEU A 566 8.32 -17.41 -19.42
N GLU A 567 8.44 -17.66 -20.73
CA GLU A 567 9.16 -18.81 -21.28
C GLU A 567 10.65 -18.79 -20.92
N GLU A 568 11.30 -17.62 -20.93
CA GLU A 568 12.69 -17.46 -20.46
C GLU A 568 12.87 -17.90 -19.00
N VAL A 569 11.99 -17.42 -18.10
CA VAL A 569 12.01 -17.79 -16.67
C VAL A 569 11.74 -19.29 -16.51
N GLU A 570 10.76 -19.83 -17.21
CA GLU A 570 10.49 -21.27 -17.17
C GLU A 570 11.65 -22.09 -17.75
N ALA A 571 12.31 -21.65 -18.81
CA ALA A 571 13.45 -22.34 -19.43
C ALA A 571 14.65 -22.38 -18.49
N TRP A 572 14.97 -21.26 -17.82
CA TRP A 572 16.00 -21.22 -16.77
C TRP A 572 15.67 -22.16 -15.60
N ILE A 573 14.40 -22.22 -15.17
CA ILE A 573 13.98 -23.13 -14.08
C ILE A 573 14.03 -24.60 -14.54
N ARG A 574 13.57 -24.92 -15.76
CA ARG A 574 13.70 -26.25 -16.39
C ARG A 574 15.16 -26.69 -16.46
N ALA A 575 16.09 -25.78 -16.75
CA ALA A 575 17.54 -26.03 -16.74
C ALA A 575 18.15 -26.21 -15.32
N GLY A 576 17.35 -26.23 -14.25
CA GLY A 576 17.81 -26.39 -12.88
C GLY A 576 18.15 -25.08 -12.17
N ALA A 577 17.67 -23.94 -12.68
CA ALA A 577 17.96 -22.60 -12.19
C ALA A 577 19.47 -22.35 -11.96
N PRO A 578 20.34 -22.55 -12.98
CA PRO A 578 21.77 -22.31 -12.86
C PRO A 578 22.06 -20.87 -12.44
N ILE A 579 23.06 -20.70 -11.57
CA ILE A 579 23.56 -19.39 -11.16
C ILE A 579 24.71 -19.01 -12.12
N PRO A 580 24.75 -17.80 -12.66
CA PRO A 580 25.87 -17.35 -13.50
C PRO A 580 27.20 -17.40 -12.72
N GLN A 581 28.28 -17.75 -13.42
CA GLN A 581 29.65 -17.73 -12.87
C GLN A 581 30.27 -16.32 -12.95
#